data_AF-A0A094JY50-F1
#
_entry.id   AF-A0A094JY50-F1
#
_cell.length_a   1.000
_cell.length_b   1.000
_cell.length_c   1.000
_cell.angle_alpha   90.00
_cell.angle_beta   90.00
_cell.angle_gamma   90.00
#
_symmetry.space_group_name_H-M   'P 1'
#
loop_
_entity.id
_entity.type
_entity.pdbx_description
1 polymer ?
#
loop_
_entity_poly.entity_id
_entity_poly.type
_entity_poly.pdbx_seq_one_letter_code
_entity_poly.pdbx_strand_id
1 'polypeptide(L)' 'MPKHAENILADALELPPMARAELVENILSSFEFQGRNTINALWAQEAEDRIDAFERGEMSTIPAKDIFAEIEKAR' A
#
# COMPACT_ATOMS: atom_id res chain seq x y z
N MET A 1 10.60 0.02 -22.51
CA MET A 1 11.32 -0.50 -21.32
C MET A 1 12.55 -1.26 -21.84
N PRO A 2 13.51 -1.72 -21.01
CA PRO A 2 14.47 -2.70 -21.50
C PRO A 2 13.72 -3.91 -22.06
N LYS A 3 14.12 -4.44 -23.23
CA LYS A 3 13.43 -5.57 -23.89
C LYS A 3 13.21 -6.78 -22.94
N HIS A 4 14.14 -6.97 -22.01
CA HIS A 4 14.04 -8.01 -20.98
C HIS A 4 12.88 -7.77 -19.99
N ALA A 5 12.65 -6.53 -19.57
CA ALA A 5 11.55 -6.19 -18.67
C ALA A 5 10.17 -6.34 -19.32
N GLU A 6 10.08 -6.12 -20.64
CA GLU A 6 8.84 -6.34 -21.41
C GLU A 6 8.46 -7.82 -21.46
N ASN A 7 9.45 -8.71 -21.64
CA ASN A 7 9.22 -10.15 -21.61
C ASN A 7 8.83 -10.63 -20.19
N ILE A 8 9.49 -10.15 -19.14
CA ILE A 8 9.14 -10.49 -17.74
C ILE A 8 7.71 -10.07 -17.44
N LEU A 9 7.30 -8.87 -17.88
CA LEU A 9 5.94 -8.40 -17.69
C LEU A 9 4.92 -9.27 -18.43
N ALA A 10 5.20 -9.65 -19.68
CA ALA A 10 4.34 -10.55 -20.44
C ALA A 10 4.13 -11.89 -19.72
N ASP A 11 5.21 -12.52 -19.26
CA ASP A 11 5.16 -13.79 -18.54
C ASP A 11 4.42 -13.67 -17.19
N ALA A 12 4.63 -12.56 -16.46
CA ALA A 12 3.95 -12.30 -15.19
C ALA A 12 2.44 -12.11 -15.34
N LEU A 13 1.98 -11.55 -16.47
CA LEU A 13 0.56 -11.33 -16.74
C LEU A 13 -0.19 -12.63 -17.04
N GLU A 14 0.48 -13.66 -17.56
CA GLU A 14 -0.07 -15.00 -17.79
C GLU A 14 -0.24 -15.83 -16.49
N LEU A 15 0.35 -15.39 -15.38
CA LEU A 15 0.22 -16.08 -14.10
C LEU A 15 -1.22 -16.01 -13.55
N PRO A 16 -1.67 -17.06 -12.83
CA PRO A 16 -2.88 -16.99 -12.01
C PRO A 16 -2.82 -15.82 -11.03
N PRO A 17 -3.96 -15.19 -10.67
CA PRO A 17 -3.98 -13.98 -9.83
C PRO A 17 -3.16 -14.08 -8.54
N MET A 18 -3.20 -15.22 -7.85
CA MET A 18 -2.46 -15.43 -6.60
C MET A 18 -0.95 -15.46 -6.81
N ALA A 19 -0.47 -16.19 -7.82
CA ALA A 19 0.95 -16.27 -8.15
C ALA A 19 1.49 -14.91 -8.64
N ARG A 20 0.67 -14.14 -9.37
CA ARG A 20 1.01 -12.78 -9.76
C ARG A 20 1.12 -11.85 -8.56
N ALA A 21 0.20 -11.95 -7.58
CA ALA A 21 0.27 -11.16 -6.35
C ALA A 21 1.53 -11.47 -5.53
N GLU A 22 1.87 -12.76 -5.39
CA GLU A 22 3.10 -13.20 -4.72
C GLU A 22 4.36 -12.67 -5.42
N LEU A 23 4.40 -12.71 -6.75
CA LEU A 23 5.52 -12.14 -7.53
C LEU A 23 5.67 -10.63 -7.29
N VAL A 24 4.55 -9.89 -7.29
CA VAL A 24 4.56 -8.44 -7.01
C VAL A 24 5.11 -8.17 -5.60
N GLU A 25 4.67 -8.93 -4.59
CA GLU A 25 5.15 -8.78 -3.21
C GLU A 25 6.66 -9.02 -3.11
N ASN A 26 7.19 -10.06 -3.77
CA ASN A 26 8.61 -10.35 -3.81
C ASN A 26 9.43 -9.24 -4.50
N ILE A 27 8.89 -8.64 -5.57
CA ILE A 27 9.55 -7.51 -6.23
C ILE A 27 9.54 -6.28 -5.32
N LEU A 28 8.43 -5.97 -4.66
CA LEU A 28 8.32 -4.82 -3.76
C LEU A 28 9.21 -4.97 -2.52
N SER A 29 9.31 -6.18 -1.97
CA SER A 29 10.20 -6.47 -0.85
C SER A 29 11.66 -6.26 -1.23
N SER A 30 12.05 -6.54 -2.48
CA SER A 30 13.41 -6.28 -2.98
C SER A 30 13.81 -4.81 -2.98
N PHE A 31 12.87 -3.87 -2.87
CA PHE A 31 13.14 -2.44 -2.85
C PHE A 31 13.66 -1.99 -1.47
N GLU A 32 14.59 -2.73 -0.86
CA GLU A 32 15.21 -2.31 0.42
C GLU A 32 15.96 -1.00 0.23
N PHE A 33 15.40 0.10 0.73
CA PHE A 33 16.06 1.40 0.83
C PHE A 33 16.57 1.61 2.25
N GLN A 34 17.73 2.25 2.36
CA GLN A 34 18.31 2.61 3.66
C GLN A 34 17.28 3.37 4.49
N GLY A 35 17.01 2.88 5.70
CA GLY A 35 16.05 3.50 6.61
C GLY A 35 14.62 2.95 6.53
N ARG A 36 14.31 1.95 5.69
CA ARG A 36 12.98 1.30 5.64
C ARG A 36 12.50 0.86 7.02
N ASN A 37 13.34 0.19 7.82
CA ASN A 37 12.97 -0.23 9.18
C ASN A 37 12.64 0.96 10.10
N THR A 38 13.40 2.04 10.00
CA THR A 38 13.14 3.27 10.76
C THR A 38 11.83 3.92 10.32
N ILE A 39 11.58 4.00 9.01
CA ILE A 39 10.33 4.53 8.47
C ILE A 39 9.15 3.66 8.92
N ASN A 40 9.26 2.33 8.81
CA ASN A 40 8.20 1.42 9.26
C ASN A 40 7.90 1.58 10.75
N ALA A 41 8.93 1.74 11.59
CA ALA A 41 8.75 1.99 13.02
C ALA A 41 8.04 3.34 13.28
N LEU A 42 8.41 4.40 12.57
CA LEU A 42 7.77 5.71 12.68
C LEU A 42 6.30 5.66 12.20
N TRP A 43 6.01 4.92 11.13
CA TRP A 43 4.65 4.72 10.64
C TRP A 43 3.78 3.92 11.60
N ALA A 44 4.35 2.87 12.22
CA ALA A 44 3.64 2.12 13.26
C ALA A 44 3.32 3.01 14.45
N GLN A 45 4.28 3.81 14.93
CA GLN A 45 4.04 4.76 16.03
C GLN A 45 2.96 5.79 15.67
N GLU A 46 3.05 6.42 14.50
CA GLU A 46 2.06 7.39 14.04
C GLU A 46 0.66 6.77 13.93
N ALA A 47 0.54 5.52 13.48
CA ALA A 47 -0.75 4.84 13.39
C ALA A 47 -1.39 4.67 14.78
N GLU A 48 -0.64 4.21 15.77
CA GLU A 48 -1.11 4.08 17.15
C GLU A 48 -1.45 5.46 17.75
N ASP A 49 -0.59 6.47 17.56
CA ASP A 49 -0.81 7.83 18.07
C ASP A 49 -2.13 8.43 17.52
N ARG A 50 -2.47 8.14 16.26
CA ARG A 50 -3.73 8.58 15.65
C ARG A 50 -4.96 7.87 16.20
N ILE A 51 -4.85 6.57 16.47
CA ILE A 51 -5.94 5.80 17.09
C ILE A 51 -6.19 6.35 18.49
N ASP A 52 -5.14 6.52 19.27
CA ASP A 52 -5.17 7.09 20.62
C ASP A 52 -5.80 8.50 20.64
N ALA A 53 -5.40 9.38 19.73
CA ALA A 53 -5.96 10.72 19.63
C ALA A 53 -7.46 10.69 19.23
N PHE A 54 -7.85 9.76 18.34
CA PHE A 54 -9.25 9.57 18.00
C PHE A 54 -10.07 9.07 19.20
N GLU A 55 -9.58 8.08 19.95
CA GLU A 55 -10.25 7.55 21.14
C GLU A 55 -10.41 8.60 22.25
N ARG A 56 -9.44 9.52 22.38
CA ARG A 56 -9.53 10.68 23.29
C ARG A 56 -10.43 11.80 22.78
N GLY A 57 -10.93 11.73 21.54
CA GLY A 57 -11.73 12.78 20.91
C GLY A 57 -10.94 14.02 20.48
N GLU A 58 -9.62 13.89 20.35
CA GLU A 58 -8.71 14.96 19.92
C GLU A 58 -8.60 15.08 18.39
N MET A 59 -9.19 14.13 17.66
CA MET A 59 -9.17 14.08 16.19
C MET A 59 -10.58 14.05 15.60
N SER A 60 -10.83 14.89 14.59
CA SER A 60 -12.05 14.82 13.79
C SER A 60 -11.98 13.67 12.78
N THR A 61 -13.11 13.03 12.53
CA THR A 61 -13.21 11.95 11.55
C THR A 61 -14.28 12.22 10.51
N ILE A 62 -14.10 11.60 9.36
CA ILE A 62 -15.08 11.58 8.28
C ILE A 62 -15.62 10.16 8.20
N PRO A 63 -16.95 9.96 8.18
CA PRO A 63 -17.53 8.64 7.99
C PRO A 63 -17.02 7.98 6.70
N ALA A 64 -16.59 6.73 6.79
CA ALA A 64 -16.02 6.00 5.64
C ALA A 64 -16.96 6.01 4.42
N LYS A 65 -18.28 5.90 4.63
CA LYS A 65 -19.30 5.95 3.58
C LYS A 65 -19.24 7.23 2.74
N ASP A 66 -18.88 8.36 3.33
CA ASP A 66 -18.87 9.66 2.65
C ASP A 66 -17.65 9.74 1.71
N ILE A 67 -16.51 9.20 2.15
CA ILE A 67 -15.30 9.05 1.33
C ILE A 67 -15.51 8.06 0.19
N PHE A 68 -16.10 6.89 0.45
CA PHE A 68 -16.39 5.92 -0.61
C PHE A 68 -17.32 6.50 -1.68
N ALA A 69 -18.35 7.24 -1.28
CA ALA A 69 -19.25 7.92 -2.21
C ALA A 69 -18.54 8.99 -3.05
N GLU A 70 -17.49 9.64 -2.53
CA GLU A 70 -16.67 10.59 -3.28
C GLU A 70 -15.79 9.90 -4.33
N ILE A 71 -15.11 8.80 -3.93
CA ILE A 71 -14.26 8.01 -4.83
C ILE A 71 -15.07 7.42 -5.99
N GLU A 72 -16.28 6.92 -5.72
CA GLU A 72 -17.16 6.35 -6.75
C GLU A 72 -17.66 7.40 -7.76
N LYS A 73 -17.83 8.66 -7.34
CA LYS A 73 -18.19 9.76 -8.25
C LYS A 73 -17.04 10.19 -9.17
N ALA A 74 -15.80 9.96 -8.74
CA ALA A 74 -14.60 10.34 -9.48
C ALA A 74 -14.20 9.33 -10.57
N ARG A 75 -14.95 8.22 -10.70
CA ARG A 75 -14.72 7.15 -11.68
C ARG A 75 -15.68 7.26 -12.85
#